data_AF-M7B966-F1
#
_entry.id   AF-M7B966-F1
#
_cell.length_a   1.000
_cell.length_b   1.000
_cell.length_c   1.000
_cell.angle_alpha   90.00
_cell.angle_beta   90.00
_cell.angle_gamma   90.00
#
_symmetry.space_group_name_H-M   'P 1'
#
loop_
_entity.id
_entity.type
_entity.pdbx_description
1 polymer ?
#
loop_
_entity_poly.entity_id
_entity_poly.type
_entity_poly.pdbx_seq_one_letter_code
_entity_poly.pdbx_strand_id
1 'polypeptide(L)'
;MGWPKQSSSAGSDIRDCTTSPPFLPPTVTDTSAQLNALRQRMQFYNISAYIIPATDAHMDKLVESSYSPVMMTKAVKNAKEQALLRVAHVRDAVAVIQYLLWLEKNVPKGSVDEFSSARYVDKLRREKEHCRGPSFETISASGLNAALAHYRDGTTDITRTVHWGEPTPFQKEAYTRVLMGNIDLARLVFPSETSGRVVEAFARRALWEVGLNYGHGTGHGIGNFLSVHEWPVGFQSNNVPLVKGMFTSIEPGYYQEGEFGIRIEDVALVVEAQTKIQYLNTHYETIRQLVGPELQRQQLEEEYEWLRRNTQPFSRGTLVAASLGTLAITSLVSALLPDRQA
;
A
#
# COMPACT_ATOMS: atom_id res chain seq x y z
N MET A 1 -29.32 9.04 -42.62
CA MET A 1 -30.32 9.95 -42.00
C MET A 1 -31.41 9.09 -41.38
N GLY A 2 -31.98 9.48 -40.23
CA GLY A 2 -33.05 8.71 -39.59
C GLY A 2 -33.11 8.89 -38.07
N TRP A 3 -33.60 10.04 -37.62
CA TRP A 3 -33.90 10.26 -36.20
C TRP A 3 -35.24 9.61 -35.83
N PRO A 4 -35.37 8.92 -34.68
CA PRO A 4 -36.67 8.58 -34.11
C PRO A 4 -37.50 9.84 -33.81
N LYS A 5 -38.82 9.76 -34.00
CA LYS A 5 -39.73 10.89 -33.74
C LYS A 5 -39.93 11.10 -32.24
N GLN A 6 -40.04 12.36 -31.81
CA GLN A 6 -40.61 12.68 -30.50
C GLN A 6 -42.09 12.28 -30.45
N SER A 7 -42.48 11.53 -29.41
CA SER A 7 -43.88 11.28 -29.08
C SER A 7 -44.37 12.32 -28.08
N SER A 8 -45.38 13.10 -28.45
CA SER A 8 -45.98 14.11 -27.57
C SER A 8 -46.95 13.48 -26.57
N SER A 9 -46.57 13.44 -25.30
CA SER A 9 -47.50 13.26 -24.17
C SER A 9 -47.24 14.34 -23.14
N ALA A 10 -48.24 15.18 -22.86
CA ALA A 10 -48.14 16.26 -21.89
C ALA A 10 -48.24 15.72 -20.45
N GLY A 11 -47.11 15.25 -19.92
CA GLY A 11 -46.91 15.02 -18.48
C GLY A 11 -45.97 16.08 -17.93
N SER A 12 -46.32 16.69 -16.80
CA SER A 12 -45.45 17.67 -16.12
C SER A 12 -44.50 16.98 -15.16
N ASP A 13 -43.23 16.83 -15.53
CA ASP A 13 -42.14 16.27 -14.68
C ASP A 13 -41.75 17.18 -13.48
N ILE A 14 -42.64 18.07 -13.05
CA ILE A 14 -42.45 18.96 -11.90
C ILE A 14 -42.90 18.22 -10.64
N ARG A 15 -41.96 17.88 -9.76
CA ARG A 15 -42.23 17.24 -8.48
C ARG A 15 -42.92 18.22 -7.51
N ASP A 16 -44.16 17.92 -7.14
CA ASP A 16 -44.80 18.55 -5.98
C ASP A 16 -44.51 17.74 -4.70
N CYS A 17 -43.54 18.22 -3.92
CA CYS A 17 -43.12 17.62 -2.65
C CYS A 17 -44.05 17.97 -1.47
N THR A 18 -45.18 18.66 -1.68
CA THR A 18 -46.11 19.05 -0.60
C THR A 18 -47.24 18.04 -0.36
N THR A 19 -47.39 17.05 -1.25
CA THR A 19 -48.43 16.02 -1.17
C THR A 19 -48.09 14.91 -0.15
N SER A 20 -49.11 14.45 0.59
CA SER A 20 -49.00 13.36 1.56
C SER A 20 -50.15 12.36 1.38
N PRO A 21 -49.89 11.04 1.22
CA PRO A 21 -48.57 10.42 1.14
C PRO A 21 -47.75 10.91 -0.08
N PRO A 22 -46.41 10.92 0.00
CA PRO A 22 -45.57 11.42 -1.09
C PRO A 22 -45.74 10.58 -2.35
N PHE A 23 -45.65 11.24 -3.51
CA PHE A 23 -45.72 10.57 -4.82
C PHE A 23 -44.63 9.50 -4.97
N LEU A 24 -45.05 8.23 -4.93
CA LEU A 24 -44.21 7.10 -5.30
C LEU A 24 -44.32 6.88 -6.82
N PRO A 25 -43.22 6.93 -7.59
CA PRO A 25 -43.28 6.63 -9.02
C PRO A 25 -43.75 5.19 -9.26
N PRO A 26 -44.39 4.88 -10.40
CA PRO A 26 -45.02 3.58 -10.67
C PRO A 26 -44.06 2.39 -10.75
N THR A 27 -42.75 2.60 -10.61
CA THR A 27 -41.71 1.58 -10.46
C THR A 27 -41.45 1.17 -8.99
N VAL A 28 -42.07 1.82 -8.00
CA VAL A 28 -41.90 1.47 -6.58
C VAL A 28 -42.75 0.26 -6.20
N THR A 29 -42.13 -0.92 -6.25
CA THR A 29 -42.65 -2.12 -5.58
C THR A 29 -42.44 -2.03 -4.07
N ASP A 30 -43.49 -2.23 -3.28
CA ASP A 30 -43.36 -2.48 -1.83
C ASP A 30 -42.79 -3.88 -1.59
N THR A 31 -41.61 -3.94 -0.98
CA THR A 31 -40.90 -5.19 -0.64
C THR A 31 -40.90 -5.50 0.86
N SER A 32 -41.68 -4.76 1.66
CA SER A 32 -41.70 -4.87 3.14
C SER A 32 -41.99 -6.28 3.63
N ALA A 33 -42.93 -6.98 2.99
CA ALA A 33 -43.26 -8.38 3.31
C ALA A 33 -42.09 -9.33 3.02
N GLN A 34 -41.38 -9.14 1.90
CA GLN A 34 -40.24 -9.97 1.50
C GLN A 34 -39.04 -9.76 2.43
N LEU A 35 -38.74 -8.50 2.79
CA LEU A 35 -37.70 -8.16 3.76
C LEU A 35 -37.99 -8.74 5.16
N ASN A 36 -39.25 -8.72 5.61
CA ASN A 36 -39.63 -9.32 6.89
C ASN A 36 -39.54 -10.86 6.87
N ALA A 37 -39.98 -11.51 5.78
CA ALA A 37 -39.81 -12.96 5.61
C ALA A 37 -38.33 -13.38 5.57
N LEU A 38 -37.47 -12.59 4.91
CA LEU A 38 -36.02 -12.82 4.91
C LEU A 38 -35.42 -12.68 6.31
N ARG A 39 -35.77 -11.62 7.05
CA ARG A 39 -35.32 -11.39 8.44
C ARG A 39 -35.74 -12.52 9.40
N GLN A 40 -36.97 -13.03 9.28
CA GLN A 40 -37.42 -14.18 10.08
C GLN A 40 -36.62 -15.46 9.77
N ARG A 41 -36.32 -15.72 8.49
CA ARG A 41 -35.44 -16.84 8.11
C ARG A 41 -34.01 -16.64 8.63
N MET A 42 -33.46 -15.42 8.55
CA MET A 42 -32.14 -15.10 9.11
C MET A 42 -32.08 -15.34 10.62
N GLN A 43 -33.11 -14.94 11.37
CA GLN A 43 -33.22 -15.24 12.82
C GLN A 43 -33.25 -16.75 13.09
N PHE A 44 -34.05 -17.52 12.35
CA PHE A 44 -34.14 -18.98 12.51
C PHE A 44 -32.79 -19.70 12.32
N TYR A 45 -31.97 -19.24 11.37
CA TYR A 45 -30.64 -19.80 11.11
C TYR A 45 -29.50 -19.09 11.88
N ASN A 46 -29.81 -18.17 12.80
CA ASN A 46 -28.84 -17.34 13.53
C ASN A 46 -27.85 -16.57 12.62
N ILE A 47 -28.32 -16.12 11.46
CA ILE A 47 -27.54 -15.41 10.44
C ILE A 47 -27.62 -13.90 10.69
N SER A 48 -26.54 -13.30 11.21
CA SER A 48 -26.49 -11.85 11.45
C SER A 48 -26.21 -11.01 10.18
N ALA A 49 -25.68 -11.61 9.12
CA ALA A 49 -25.40 -10.95 7.85
C ALA A 49 -25.52 -11.94 6.67
N TYR A 50 -26.02 -11.47 5.53
CA TYR A 50 -26.14 -12.24 4.29
C TYR A 50 -25.41 -11.49 3.16
N ILE A 51 -24.67 -12.22 2.34
CA ILE A 51 -23.96 -11.65 1.18
C ILE A 51 -24.91 -11.65 -0.01
N ILE A 52 -25.27 -10.45 -0.47
CA ILE A 52 -26.05 -10.26 -1.69
C ILE A 52 -25.15 -10.62 -2.89
N PRO A 53 -25.57 -11.55 -3.78
CA PRO A 53 -24.81 -11.89 -4.99
C PRO A 53 -24.89 -10.75 -6.01
N ALA A 54 -23.87 -10.62 -6.86
CA ALA A 54 -23.81 -9.61 -7.94
C ALA A 54 -24.83 -9.81 -9.08
N THR A 55 -25.85 -10.65 -8.86
CA THR A 55 -26.96 -10.95 -9.77
C THR A 55 -28.32 -10.62 -9.14
N ASP A 56 -28.34 -9.85 -8.05
CA ASP A 56 -29.58 -9.38 -7.42
C ASP A 56 -30.30 -8.36 -8.32
N ALA A 57 -31.63 -8.44 -8.37
CA ALA A 57 -32.47 -7.57 -9.20
C ALA A 57 -32.76 -6.20 -8.57
N HIS A 58 -32.11 -5.85 -7.46
CA HIS A 58 -32.32 -4.60 -6.70
C HIS A 58 -31.02 -3.79 -6.48
N MET A 59 -30.02 -3.96 -7.34
CA MET A 59 -28.76 -3.19 -7.33
C MET A 59 -28.99 -1.67 -7.30
N ASP A 60 -30.04 -1.19 -7.96
CA ASP A 60 -30.49 0.21 -8.03
C ASP A 60 -30.92 0.82 -6.68
N LYS A 61 -31.09 -0.01 -5.64
CA LYS A 61 -31.47 0.40 -4.29
C LYS A 61 -30.33 0.28 -3.28
N LEU A 62 -29.13 -0.11 -3.71
CA LEU A 62 -27.96 -0.24 -2.85
C LEU A 62 -27.18 1.07 -2.78
N VAL A 63 -26.71 1.41 -1.57
CA VAL A 63 -25.70 2.47 -1.41
C VAL A 63 -24.36 1.89 -1.85
N GLU A 64 -23.97 2.14 -3.10
CA GLU A 64 -22.73 1.64 -3.70
C GLU A 64 -21.50 2.38 -3.14
N SER A 65 -21.14 2.08 -1.89
CA SER A 65 -19.81 2.39 -1.37
C SER A 65 -18.78 1.54 -2.12
N SER A 66 -17.81 2.18 -2.78
CA SER A 66 -16.82 1.50 -3.64
C SER A 66 -16.05 0.38 -2.94
N TYR A 67 -15.94 0.43 -1.61
CA TYR A 67 -15.23 -0.51 -0.77
C TYR A 67 -16.06 -0.94 0.45
N SER A 68 -16.13 -2.25 0.73
CA SER A 68 -16.78 -2.77 1.93
C SER A 68 -16.10 -2.27 3.22
N PRO A 69 -16.84 -1.84 4.26
CA PRO A 69 -16.24 -1.37 5.53
C PRO A 69 -15.29 -2.39 6.17
N VAL A 70 -15.69 -3.67 6.22
CA VAL A 70 -14.85 -4.77 6.77
C VAL A 70 -13.52 -4.88 6.03
N MET A 71 -13.56 -4.68 4.71
CA MET A 71 -12.40 -4.77 3.83
C MET A 71 -11.44 -3.58 4.02
N MET A 72 -11.97 -2.39 4.29
CA MET A 72 -11.17 -1.23 4.70
C MET A 72 -10.55 -1.42 6.08
N THR A 73 -11.31 -1.93 7.06
CA THR A 73 -10.83 -2.14 8.44
C THR A 73 -9.69 -3.18 8.49
N LYS A 74 -9.82 -4.33 7.81
CA LYS A 74 -8.77 -5.37 7.81
C LYS A 74 -7.50 -5.01 7.02
N ALA A 75 -7.57 -3.99 6.16
CA ALA A 75 -6.41 -3.55 5.37
C ALA A 75 -5.28 -3.03 6.27
N VAL A 76 -5.63 -2.30 7.34
CA VAL A 76 -4.71 -1.74 8.33
C VAL A 76 -4.61 -2.68 9.53
N LYS A 77 -3.46 -3.36 9.69
CA LYS A 77 -3.29 -4.42 10.70
C LYS A 77 -3.06 -3.79 12.07
N ASN A 78 -3.77 -4.27 13.08
CA ASN A 78 -3.55 -3.83 14.46
C ASN A 78 -2.22 -4.37 15.03
N ALA A 79 -1.76 -3.82 16.16
CA ALA A 79 -0.45 -4.13 16.72
C ALA A 79 -0.21 -5.63 16.98
N LYS A 80 -1.25 -6.40 17.37
CA LYS A 80 -1.16 -7.84 17.59
C LYS A 80 -1.00 -8.60 16.29
N GLU A 81 -1.73 -8.21 15.24
CA GLU A 81 -1.64 -8.80 13.90
C GLU A 81 -0.28 -8.53 13.27
N GLN A 82 0.22 -7.30 13.35
CA GLN A 82 1.57 -6.96 12.88
C GLN A 82 2.65 -7.78 13.60
N ALA A 83 2.50 -8.01 14.92
CA ALA A 83 3.43 -8.83 15.68
C ALA A 83 3.38 -10.31 15.23
N LEU A 84 2.18 -10.87 15.03
CA LEU A 84 2.01 -12.24 14.53
C LEU A 84 2.60 -12.41 13.12
N LEU A 85 2.32 -11.48 12.19
CA LEU A 85 2.88 -11.48 10.85
C LEU A 85 4.41 -11.41 10.85
N ARG A 86 5.03 -10.55 11.68
CA ARG A 86 6.49 -10.49 11.82
C ARG A 86 7.08 -11.83 12.27
N VAL A 87 6.50 -12.49 13.28
CA VAL A 87 7.01 -13.79 13.76
C VAL A 87 6.76 -14.90 12.73
N ALA A 88 5.68 -14.84 11.95
CA ALA A 88 5.46 -15.76 10.82
C ALA A 88 6.54 -15.62 9.75
N HIS A 89 6.86 -14.39 9.31
CA HIS A 89 7.93 -14.14 8.34
C HIS A 89 9.31 -14.56 8.86
N VAL A 90 9.60 -14.38 10.16
CA VAL A 90 10.85 -14.89 10.78
C VAL A 90 10.92 -16.43 10.76
N ARG A 91 9.80 -17.14 11.04
CA ARG A 91 9.76 -18.61 10.94
C ARG A 91 9.93 -19.10 9.50
N ASP A 92 9.34 -18.42 8.52
CA ASP A 92 9.46 -18.77 7.10
C ASP A 92 10.85 -18.48 6.54
N ALA A 93 11.48 -17.36 6.93
CA ALA A 93 12.86 -17.05 6.54
C ALA A 93 13.84 -18.17 6.94
N VAL A 94 13.65 -18.82 8.09
CA VAL A 94 14.44 -20.01 8.48
C VAL A 94 14.19 -21.20 7.53
N ALA A 95 12.95 -21.40 7.06
CA ALA A 95 12.63 -22.42 6.06
C ALA A 95 13.33 -22.13 4.72
N VAL A 96 13.25 -20.89 4.25
CA VAL A 96 13.86 -20.43 3.00
C VAL A 96 15.38 -20.51 3.04
N ILE A 97 16.03 -20.12 4.16
CA ILE A 97 17.49 -20.27 4.32
C ILE A 97 17.91 -21.74 4.29
N GLN A 98 17.17 -22.63 4.96
CA GLN A 98 17.44 -24.08 4.91
C GLN A 98 17.24 -24.67 3.51
N TYR A 99 16.24 -24.19 2.76
CA TYR A 99 15.97 -24.58 1.38
C TYR A 99 17.07 -24.12 0.41
N LEU A 100 17.50 -22.85 0.48
CA LEU A 100 18.57 -22.32 -0.36
C LEU A 100 19.90 -23.06 -0.12
N LEU A 101 20.24 -23.34 1.15
CA LEU A 101 21.40 -24.15 1.55
C LEU A 101 21.30 -25.61 1.08
N TRP A 102 20.09 -26.14 0.89
CA TRP A 102 19.85 -27.47 0.33
C TRP A 102 19.98 -27.46 -1.21
N LEU A 103 19.44 -26.44 -1.89
CA LEU A 103 19.60 -26.28 -3.33
C LEU A 103 21.07 -26.16 -3.73
N GLU A 104 21.83 -25.29 -3.07
CA GLU A 104 23.28 -25.11 -3.28
C GLU A 104 24.05 -26.44 -3.24
N LYS A 105 23.64 -27.35 -2.35
CA LYS A 105 24.31 -28.64 -2.13
C LYS A 105 23.80 -29.77 -3.03
N ASN A 106 22.74 -29.59 -3.81
CA ASN A 106 22.09 -30.69 -4.55
C ASN A 106 21.74 -30.37 -6.01
N VAL A 107 21.49 -29.11 -6.38
CA VAL A 107 21.35 -28.71 -7.79
C VAL A 107 22.62 -29.07 -8.60
N PRO A 108 23.87 -28.84 -8.12
CA PRO A 108 25.07 -29.25 -8.84
C PRO A 108 25.25 -30.78 -9.01
N LYS A 109 24.41 -31.61 -8.38
CA LYS A 109 24.41 -33.07 -8.54
C LYS A 109 23.47 -33.56 -9.65
N GLY A 110 22.69 -32.66 -10.26
CA GLY A 110 21.68 -33.01 -11.27
C GLY A 110 20.49 -33.82 -10.72
N SER A 111 20.30 -33.87 -9.39
CA SER A 111 19.29 -34.69 -8.71
C SER A 111 18.10 -33.87 -8.18
N VAL A 112 17.86 -32.69 -8.74
CA VAL A 112 16.79 -31.76 -8.32
C VAL A 112 16.06 -31.28 -9.57
N ASP A 113 14.74 -31.42 -9.56
CA ASP A 113 13.81 -30.90 -10.55
C ASP A 113 12.83 -29.91 -9.89
N GLU A 114 11.97 -29.29 -10.69
CA GLU A 114 11.01 -28.28 -10.22
C GLU A 114 10.03 -28.83 -9.17
N PHE A 115 9.53 -30.06 -9.35
CA PHE A 115 8.57 -30.68 -8.44
C PHE A 115 9.20 -31.10 -7.10
N SER A 116 10.39 -31.68 -7.13
CA SER A 116 11.14 -32.07 -5.92
C SER A 116 11.63 -30.86 -5.14
N SER A 117 12.06 -29.80 -5.85
CA SER A 117 12.41 -28.50 -5.28
C SER A 117 11.21 -27.86 -4.54
N ALA A 118 10.06 -27.72 -5.22
CA ALA A 118 8.83 -27.21 -4.61
C ALA A 118 8.40 -28.03 -3.38
N ARG A 119 8.37 -29.36 -3.49
CA ARG A 119 8.03 -30.27 -2.38
C ARG A 119 8.99 -30.15 -1.19
N TYR A 120 10.26 -29.82 -1.41
CA TYR A 120 11.26 -29.73 -0.35
C TYR A 120 11.11 -28.46 0.50
N VAL A 121 10.88 -27.29 -0.12
CA VAL A 121 10.56 -26.06 0.66
C VAL A 121 9.20 -26.17 1.35
N ASP A 122 8.21 -26.80 0.70
CA ASP A 122 6.92 -27.14 1.32
C ASP A 122 7.10 -28.00 2.59
N LYS A 123 7.98 -28.99 2.56
CA LYS A 123 8.33 -29.81 3.73
C LYS A 123 8.95 -28.98 4.84
N LEU A 124 9.97 -28.17 4.52
CA LEU A 124 10.65 -27.29 5.48
C LEU A 124 9.72 -26.24 6.11
N ARG A 125 8.69 -25.79 5.37
CA ARG A 125 7.61 -24.92 5.84
C ARG A 125 6.66 -25.67 6.78
N ARG A 126 6.21 -26.88 6.41
CA ARG A 126 5.35 -27.74 7.26
C ARG A 126 6.01 -28.17 8.57
N GLU A 127 7.34 -28.20 8.62
CA GLU A 127 8.13 -28.40 9.86
C GLU A 127 8.16 -27.16 10.79
N LYS A 128 7.60 -26.00 10.39
CA LYS A 128 7.55 -24.80 11.23
C LYS A 128 6.32 -24.77 12.13
N GLU A 129 6.53 -24.28 13.35
CA GLU A 129 5.49 -24.08 14.34
C GLU A 129 4.33 -23.21 13.81
N HIS A 130 3.10 -23.69 14.01
CA HIS A 130 1.84 -23.12 13.51
C HIS A 130 1.66 -23.08 11.97
N CYS A 131 2.53 -23.72 11.16
CA CYS A 131 2.26 -23.87 9.73
C CYS A 131 0.92 -24.58 9.49
N ARG A 132 0.16 -24.13 8.48
CA ARG A 132 -1.14 -24.70 8.08
C ARG A 132 -1.16 -25.30 6.66
N GLY A 133 -0.02 -25.26 5.98
CA GLY A 133 0.13 -25.48 4.55
C GLY A 133 1.03 -24.40 3.94
N PRO A 134 1.42 -24.52 2.67
CA PRO A 134 2.11 -23.46 1.94
C PRO A 134 1.12 -22.35 1.59
N SER A 135 1.61 -21.12 1.44
CA SER A 135 0.83 -19.94 1.06
C SER A 135 0.57 -19.79 -0.44
N PHE A 136 1.03 -20.75 -1.25
CA PHE A 136 0.58 -21.04 -2.61
C PHE A 136 0.99 -22.45 -3.06
N GLU A 137 0.50 -22.91 -4.21
CA GLU A 137 1.22 -23.97 -4.93
C GLU A 137 2.61 -23.44 -5.27
N THR A 138 3.64 -23.95 -4.59
CA THR A 138 4.99 -23.38 -4.61
C THR A 138 5.56 -23.34 -6.03
N ILE A 139 5.72 -22.11 -6.56
CA ILE A 139 6.31 -21.83 -7.86
C ILE A 139 7.82 -22.10 -7.78
N SER A 140 8.26 -23.30 -8.18
CA SER A 140 9.66 -23.61 -8.42
C SER A 140 9.86 -23.77 -9.92
N ALA A 141 10.62 -22.86 -10.52
CA ALA A 141 10.79 -22.79 -11.97
C ALA A 141 12.26 -22.56 -12.37
N SER A 142 12.65 -23.09 -13.52
CA SER A 142 14.03 -23.13 -14.00
C SER A 142 14.13 -22.80 -15.49
N GLY A 143 15.15 -22.04 -15.89
CA GLY A 143 15.35 -21.60 -17.27
C GLY A 143 14.11 -20.93 -17.86
N LEU A 144 13.61 -21.49 -18.96
CA LEU A 144 12.42 -21.03 -19.70
C LEU A 144 11.17 -20.94 -18.82
N ASN A 145 10.99 -21.88 -17.87
CA ASN A 145 9.78 -21.98 -17.05
C ASN A 145 9.64 -20.81 -16.07
N ALA A 146 10.73 -20.07 -15.79
CA ALA A 146 10.72 -18.90 -14.90
C ALA A 146 9.90 -17.70 -15.43
N ALA A 147 9.35 -17.80 -16.64
CA ALA A 147 8.43 -16.82 -17.22
C ALA A 147 6.97 -16.90 -16.70
N LEU A 148 6.64 -17.81 -15.77
CA LEU A 148 5.25 -18.14 -15.33
C LEU A 148 5.07 -18.06 -13.79
N ALA A 149 3.83 -17.95 -13.28
CA ALA A 149 3.50 -17.71 -11.84
C ALA A 149 2.09 -18.18 -11.36
N HIS A 150 1.75 -17.93 -10.06
CA HIS A 150 0.46 -18.11 -9.30
C HIS A 150 0.36 -19.35 -8.33
N TYR A 151 -0.69 -19.58 -7.49
CA TYR A 151 -1.04 -19.05 -6.12
C TYR A 151 -1.74 -20.17 -5.24
N ARG A 152 -2.30 -20.12 -3.99
CA ARG A 152 -2.60 -19.13 -2.90
C ARG A 152 -2.58 -19.75 -1.44
N ASP A 153 -2.81 -18.91 -0.41
CA ASP A 153 -3.39 -19.13 0.96
C ASP A 153 -2.48 -19.32 2.22
N GLY A 154 -2.15 -18.23 2.94
CA GLY A 154 -1.63 -18.30 4.33
C GLY A 154 -0.44 -17.38 4.63
N THR A 155 -0.60 -16.08 4.45
CA THR A 155 0.40 -15.29 3.72
C THR A 155 1.66 -14.85 4.48
N THR A 156 2.75 -15.58 4.24
CA THR A 156 3.98 -14.96 3.71
C THR A 156 3.93 -14.97 2.18
N ASP A 157 4.53 -13.97 1.53
CA ASP A 157 4.91 -14.05 0.11
C ASP A 157 6.38 -13.68 -0.05
N ILE A 158 7.08 -14.35 -0.97
CA ILE A 158 8.51 -14.19 -1.22
C ILE A 158 8.93 -14.90 -2.51
N THR A 159 9.50 -14.15 -3.45
CA THR A 159 10.20 -14.67 -4.63
C THR A 159 11.69 -14.31 -4.59
N ARG A 160 12.55 -15.25 -4.99
CA ARG A 160 13.99 -15.07 -5.17
C ARG A 160 14.43 -15.77 -6.45
N THR A 161 15.07 -15.03 -7.35
CA THR A 161 15.77 -15.59 -8.52
C THR A 161 17.23 -15.86 -8.18
N VAL A 162 17.75 -17.03 -8.57
CA VAL A 162 19.15 -17.45 -8.39
C VAL A 162 19.66 -18.08 -9.68
N HIS A 163 20.98 -18.07 -9.90
CA HIS A 163 21.62 -18.62 -11.10
C HIS A 163 22.67 -19.66 -10.73
N TRP A 164 22.61 -20.84 -11.34
CA TRP A 164 23.46 -22.00 -10.99
C TRP A 164 24.62 -22.27 -11.96
N GLY A 165 24.63 -21.62 -13.13
CA GLY A 165 25.77 -21.58 -14.05
C GLY A 165 26.43 -20.19 -14.08
N GLU A 166 27.15 -19.86 -15.15
CA GLU A 166 27.64 -18.50 -15.39
C GLU A 166 26.52 -17.63 -16.01
N PRO A 167 26.07 -16.52 -15.38
CA PRO A 167 25.01 -15.68 -15.94
C PRO A 167 25.55 -14.73 -17.00
N THR A 168 24.76 -14.48 -18.05
CA THR A 168 25.14 -13.58 -19.15
C THR A 168 25.19 -12.11 -18.69
N PRO A 169 25.87 -11.21 -19.44
CA PRO A 169 25.86 -9.77 -19.13
C PRO A 169 24.44 -9.20 -19.05
N PHE A 170 23.54 -9.61 -19.94
CA PHE A 170 22.15 -9.16 -19.95
C PHE A 170 21.35 -9.68 -18.75
N GLN A 171 21.52 -10.94 -18.36
CA GLN A 171 20.90 -11.47 -17.13
C GLN A 171 21.37 -10.73 -15.88
N LYS A 172 22.68 -10.42 -15.80
CA LYS A 172 23.28 -9.63 -14.70
C LYS A 172 22.68 -8.21 -14.66
N GLU A 173 22.55 -7.55 -15.80
CA GLU A 173 21.95 -6.21 -15.90
C GLU A 173 20.46 -6.22 -15.53
N ALA A 174 19.67 -7.12 -16.11
CA ALA A 174 18.25 -7.25 -15.83
C ALA A 174 17.98 -7.54 -14.34
N TYR A 175 18.74 -8.47 -13.73
CA TYR A 175 18.67 -8.74 -12.29
C TYR A 175 18.98 -7.49 -11.46
N THR A 176 20.03 -6.76 -11.84
CA THR A 176 20.45 -5.54 -11.13
C THR A 176 19.38 -4.45 -11.21
N ARG A 177 18.73 -4.28 -12.37
CA ARG A 177 17.66 -3.28 -12.55
C ARG A 177 16.38 -3.64 -11.81
N VAL A 178 16.01 -4.93 -11.76
CA VAL A 178 14.92 -5.42 -10.90
C VAL A 178 15.23 -5.19 -9.42
N LEU A 179 16.46 -5.49 -8.98
CA LEU A 179 16.92 -5.27 -7.60
C LEU A 179 16.92 -3.77 -7.22
N MET A 180 17.38 -2.90 -8.12
CA MET A 180 17.30 -1.45 -7.94
C MET A 180 15.85 -0.99 -7.74
N GLY A 181 14.90 -1.49 -8.54
CA GLY A 181 13.48 -1.18 -8.39
C GLY A 181 12.90 -1.63 -7.05
N ASN A 182 13.25 -2.83 -6.59
CA ASN A 182 12.83 -3.36 -5.29
C ASN A 182 13.38 -2.46 -4.15
N ILE A 183 14.67 -2.14 -4.19
CA ILE A 183 15.36 -1.33 -3.17
C ILE A 183 14.85 0.12 -3.16
N ASP A 184 14.67 0.75 -4.33
CA ASP A 184 14.19 2.14 -4.44
C ASP A 184 12.79 2.29 -3.82
N LEU A 185 11.87 1.36 -4.10
CA LEU A 185 10.52 1.40 -3.56
C LEU A 185 10.45 0.98 -2.08
N ALA A 186 11.21 -0.04 -1.67
CA ALA A 186 11.28 -0.48 -0.26
C ALA A 186 11.91 0.56 0.68
N ARG A 187 12.69 1.50 0.14
CA ARG A 187 13.31 2.62 0.89
C ARG A 187 12.59 3.96 0.73
N LEU A 188 11.49 4.01 -0.02
CA LEU A 188 10.84 5.26 -0.39
C LEU A 188 10.17 5.93 0.81
N VAL A 189 10.44 7.23 0.99
CA VAL A 189 9.73 8.09 1.93
C VAL A 189 8.72 8.94 1.16
N PHE A 190 7.43 8.75 1.45
CA PHE A 190 6.31 9.40 0.76
C PHE A 190 5.31 10.00 1.76
N PRO A 191 4.49 11.00 1.38
CA PRO A 191 3.40 11.51 2.21
C PRO A 191 2.37 10.42 2.53
N SER A 192 1.82 10.42 3.75
CA SER A 192 0.65 9.59 4.06
C SER A 192 -0.48 9.87 3.07
N GLU A 193 -1.28 8.84 2.74
CA GLU A 193 -2.37 8.93 1.76
C GLU A 193 -1.90 9.22 0.31
N THR A 194 -0.64 8.87 0.00
CA THR A 194 -0.18 8.74 -1.40
C THR A 194 -0.75 7.45 -2.01
N SER A 195 -1.32 7.52 -3.23
CA SER A 195 -1.74 6.33 -3.98
C SER A 195 -0.53 5.49 -4.40
N GLY A 196 -0.63 4.16 -4.27
CA GLY A 196 0.40 3.23 -4.72
C GLY A 196 0.81 3.45 -6.19
N ARG A 197 -0.14 3.78 -7.08
CA ARG A 197 0.18 4.01 -8.51
C ARG A 197 1.05 5.24 -8.77
N VAL A 198 1.13 6.19 -7.83
CA VAL A 198 2.05 7.34 -7.92
C VAL A 198 3.50 6.91 -7.61
N VAL A 199 3.67 6.00 -6.65
CA VAL A 199 5.00 5.51 -6.23
C VAL A 199 5.47 4.28 -7.03
N GLU A 200 4.61 3.65 -7.81
CA GLU A 200 4.96 2.49 -8.66
C GLU A 200 6.14 2.78 -9.61
N ALA A 201 6.25 4.01 -10.11
CA ALA A 201 7.30 4.42 -11.03
C ALA A 201 8.72 4.22 -10.45
N PHE A 202 8.90 4.27 -9.13
CA PHE A 202 10.21 4.04 -8.50
C PHE A 202 10.73 2.62 -8.71
N ALA A 203 9.84 1.61 -8.72
CA ALA A 203 10.22 0.23 -9.01
C ALA A 203 10.48 -0.03 -10.50
N ARG A 204 9.85 0.75 -11.39
CA ARG A 204 9.97 0.59 -12.84
C ARG A 204 11.11 1.39 -13.46
N ARG A 205 11.51 2.51 -12.86
CA ARG A 205 12.51 3.48 -13.35
C ARG A 205 13.77 2.81 -13.91
N ALA A 206 14.40 1.94 -13.13
CA ALA A 206 15.67 1.30 -13.50
C ALA A 206 15.56 0.37 -14.72
N LEU A 207 14.36 -0.17 -15.02
CA LEU A 207 14.11 -0.95 -16.25
C LEU A 207 13.75 -0.03 -17.43
N TRP A 208 12.91 0.98 -17.19
CA TRP A 208 12.53 1.98 -18.20
C TRP A 208 13.73 2.74 -18.78
N GLU A 209 14.77 2.99 -17.99
CA GLU A 209 16.04 3.62 -18.42
C GLU A 209 16.76 2.86 -19.56
N VAL A 210 16.42 1.59 -19.81
CA VAL A 210 16.92 0.77 -20.94
C VAL A 210 15.78 0.18 -21.79
N GLY A 211 14.57 0.72 -21.69
CA GLY A 211 13.40 0.28 -22.46
C GLY A 211 12.79 -1.06 -22.03
N LEU A 212 13.20 -1.62 -20.88
CA LEU A 212 12.62 -2.84 -20.32
C LEU A 212 11.42 -2.52 -19.42
N ASN A 213 10.50 -3.48 -19.25
CA ASN A 213 9.31 -3.34 -18.39
C ASN A 213 8.78 -4.74 -17.97
N TYR A 214 7.83 -4.78 -17.02
CA TYR A 214 7.11 -6.00 -16.63
C TYR A 214 5.58 -5.82 -16.72
N GLY A 215 4.90 -6.88 -17.16
CA GLY A 215 3.47 -6.89 -17.50
C GLY A 215 2.48 -7.02 -16.34
N HIS A 216 2.95 -7.15 -15.10
CA HIS A 216 2.11 -7.21 -13.89
C HIS A 216 2.26 -5.94 -13.04
N GLY A 217 1.41 -5.78 -12.03
CA GLY A 217 1.53 -4.73 -11.02
C GLY A 217 2.71 -4.98 -10.07
N THR A 218 3.25 -3.93 -9.47
CA THR A 218 4.46 -3.97 -8.61
C THR A 218 4.24 -4.57 -7.21
N GLY A 219 2.99 -4.84 -6.84
CA GLY A 219 2.66 -5.42 -5.54
C GLY A 219 1.19 -5.29 -5.16
N HIS A 220 0.80 -6.08 -4.15
CA HIS A 220 -0.54 -6.19 -3.60
C HIS A 220 -0.52 -6.22 -2.07
N GLY A 221 -1.65 -5.88 -1.45
CA GLY A 221 -1.83 -6.04 -0.01
C GLY A 221 -1.66 -7.48 0.45
N ILE A 222 -1.25 -7.65 1.71
CA ILE A 222 -1.03 -8.97 2.34
C ILE A 222 -2.06 -9.19 3.47
N GLY A 223 -2.80 -10.30 3.39
CA GLY A 223 -3.83 -10.68 4.37
C GLY A 223 -3.27 -11.39 5.61
N ASN A 224 -3.73 -10.98 6.80
CA ASN A 224 -3.35 -11.63 8.05
C ASN A 224 -4.09 -12.98 8.22
N PHE A 225 -3.43 -14.09 7.86
CA PHE A 225 -4.03 -15.44 7.82
C PHE A 225 -5.32 -15.50 6.96
N LEU A 226 -5.31 -14.73 5.87
CA LEU A 226 -6.37 -14.63 4.85
C LEU A 226 -5.71 -14.72 3.46
N SER A 227 -6.32 -14.12 2.44
CA SER A 227 -5.82 -14.07 1.06
C SER A 227 -4.37 -13.56 0.99
N VAL A 228 -3.60 -14.14 0.06
CA VAL A 228 -2.29 -13.61 -0.35
C VAL A 228 -2.44 -12.26 -1.04
N HIS A 229 -3.41 -12.15 -1.96
CA HIS A 229 -3.83 -10.88 -2.56
C HIS A 229 -4.91 -10.25 -1.69
N GLU A 230 -4.54 -9.40 -0.74
CA GLU A 230 -5.49 -8.62 0.05
C GLU A 230 -5.72 -7.22 -0.54
N TRP A 231 -6.66 -7.16 -1.48
CA TRP A 231 -7.29 -5.91 -1.90
C TRP A 231 -8.00 -5.25 -0.68
N PRO A 232 -7.93 -3.92 -0.51
CA PRO A 232 -7.71 -2.90 -1.54
C PRO A 232 -6.31 -2.27 -1.58
N VAL A 233 -5.32 -2.82 -0.89
CA VAL A 233 -3.94 -2.30 -0.89
C VAL A 233 -3.17 -2.80 -2.12
N GLY A 234 -2.26 -1.99 -2.67
CA GLY A 234 -1.43 -2.32 -3.83
C GLY A 234 -1.03 -1.09 -4.65
N PHE A 235 -0.39 -1.31 -5.80
CA PHE A 235 0.16 -0.24 -6.67
C PHE A 235 -0.67 0.04 -7.95
N GLN A 236 -1.85 -0.56 -8.09
CA GLN A 236 -2.71 -0.43 -9.26
C GLN A 236 -3.67 0.78 -9.17
N SER A 237 -4.35 1.09 -10.28
CA SER A 237 -5.14 2.32 -10.42
C SER A 237 -6.36 2.43 -9.50
N ASN A 238 -6.86 1.29 -9.01
CA ASN A 238 -8.06 1.20 -8.17
C ASN A 238 -7.71 0.69 -6.74
N ASN A 239 -6.48 0.90 -6.30
CA ASN A 239 -6.08 0.65 -4.91
C ASN A 239 -6.30 1.87 -4.03
N VAL A 240 -6.55 1.65 -2.74
CA VAL A 240 -6.65 2.73 -1.76
C VAL A 240 -5.27 3.37 -1.50
N PRO A 241 -5.22 4.65 -1.07
CA PRO A 241 -3.97 5.28 -0.67
C PRO A 241 -3.26 4.56 0.48
N LEU A 242 -1.93 4.59 0.46
CA LEU A 242 -1.09 3.91 1.44
C LEU A 242 -1.04 4.68 2.77
N VAL A 243 -1.33 3.98 3.87
CA VAL A 243 -1.29 4.50 5.24
C VAL A 243 -0.60 3.53 6.20
N LYS A 244 -0.11 4.07 7.32
CA LYS A 244 0.57 3.34 8.41
C LYS A 244 -0.20 2.08 8.81
N GLY A 245 0.50 0.94 8.89
CA GLY A 245 -0.07 -0.34 9.32
C GLY A 245 -0.60 -1.24 8.19
N MET A 246 -0.56 -0.78 6.93
CA MET A 246 -0.79 -1.64 5.76
C MET A 246 0.46 -2.47 5.44
N PHE A 247 0.27 -3.75 5.10
CA PHE A 247 1.31 -4.60 4.50
C PHE A 247 1.10 -4.73 2.99
N THR A 248 2.18 -4.78 2.21
CA THR A 248 2.17 -4.98 0.75
C THR A 248 3.37 -5.81 0.31
N SER A 249 3.25 -6.63 -0.73
CA SER A 249 4.41 -7.10 -1.50
C SER A 249 5.07 -5.92 -2.22
N ILE A 250 6.37 -6.03 -2.48
CA ILE A 250 7.16 -5.19 -3.40
C ILE A 250 7.92 -6.17 -4.29
N GLU A 251 7.41 -6.40 -5.50
CA GLU A 251 7.72 -7.57 -6.33
C GLU A 251 8.07 -7.24 -7.79
N PRO A 252 8.90 -6.22 -8.10
CA PRO A 252 9.29 -5.96 -9.48
C PRO A 252 9.97 -7.18 -10.11
N GLY A 253 9.86 -7.27 -11.43
CA GLY A 253 10.42 -8.37 -12.20
C GLY A 253 10.79 -7.95 -13.62
N TYR A 254 11.28 -8.91 -14.39
CA TYR A 254 11.51 -8.81 -15.83
C TYR A 254 11.48 -10.21 -16.43
N TYR A 255 10.87 -10.36 -17.60
CA TYR A 255 10.65 -11.64 -18.24
C TYR A 255 10.98 -11.50 -19.73
N GLN A 256 12.00 -12.21 -20.18
CA GLN A 256 12.37 -12.33 -21.58
C GLN A 256 11.73 -13.61 -22.12
N GLU A 257 10.76 -13.45 -23.02
CA GLU A 257 9.99 -14.56 -23.60
C GLU A 257 10.93 -15.55 -24.28
N GLY A 258 10.79 -16.85 -23.96
CA GLY A 258 11.64 -17.90 -24.51
C GLY A 258 13.08 -17.94 -24.00
N GLU A 259 13.45 -17.18 -22.95
CA GLU A 259 14.79 -17.25 -22.35
C GLU A 259 14.80 -17.37 -20.82
N PHE A 260 14.35 -16.34 -20.08
CA PHE A 260 14.49 -16.29 -18.61
C PHE A 260 13.50 -15.31 -17.95
N GLY A 261 13.20 -15.56 -16.67
CA GLY A 261 12.41 -14.67 -15.82
C GLY A 261 13.13 -14.32 -14.51
N ILE A 262 12.87 -13.11 -14.02
CA ILE A 262 13.42 -12.57 -12.77
C ILE A 262 12.27 -11.90 -11.99
N ARG A 263 12.14 -12.19 -10.70
CA ARG A 263 11.31 -11.41 -9.76
C ARG A 263 12.00 -11.39 -8.39
N ILE A 264 12.04 -10.22 -7.77
CA ILE A 264 12.64 -10.02 -6.45
C ILE A 264 11.60 -9.39 -5.55
N GLU A 265 11.12 -10.17 -4.59
CA GLU A 265 9.88 -9.89 -3.87
C GLU A 265 10.05 -9.96 -2.36
N ASP A 266 9.62 -8.91 -1.66
CA ASP A 266 9.58 -8.87 -0.21
C ASP A 266 8.27 -8.24 0.29
N VAL A 267 7.78 -8.71 1.43
CA VAL A 267 6.61 -8.12 2.11
C VAL A 267 7.04 -6.97 3.02
N ALA A 268 6.63 -5.75 2.65
CA ALA A 268 6.90 -4.52 3.38
C ALA A 268 5.70 -4.10 4.26
N LEU A 269 5.99 -3.31 5.30
CA LEU A 269 5.01 -2.67 6.18
C LEU A 269 5.13 -1.16 6.04
N VAL A 270 4.02 -0.47 5.75
CA VAL A 270 3.97 1.00 5.76
C VAL A 270 4.10 1.51 7.20
N VAL A 271 5.16 2.28 7.47
CA VAL A 271 5.49 2.85 8.79
C VAL A 271 5.61 4.38 8.71
N GLU A 272 5.66 5.05 9.86
CA GLU A 272 6.02 6.47 9.92
C GLU A 272 7.53 6.65 9.72
N ALA A 273 7.93 7.44 8.73
CA ALA A 273 9.31 7.82 8.50
C ALA A 273 9.67 9.10 9.28
N GLN A 274 10.75 9.08 10.06
CA GLN A 274 11.26 10.27 10.74
C GLN A 274 11.90 11.24 9.73
N THR A 275 11.28 12.40 9.52
CA THR A 275 11.79 13.44 8.60
C THR A 275 12.42 14.61 9.34
N LYS A 276 13.33 15.35 8.68
CA LYS A 276 13.98 16.55 9.24
C LYS A 276 12.96 17.61 9.69
N ILE A 277 11.88 17.79 8.93
CA ILE A 277 10.80 18.75 9.24
C ILE A 277 9.96 18.26 10.43
N GLN A 278 9.68 16.96 10.53
CA GLN A 278 8.97 16.41 11.69
C GLN A 278 9.77 16.56 12.99
N TYR A 279 11.09 16.33 12.95
CA TYR A 279 11.98 16.61 14.09
C TYR A 279 11.88 18.08 14.53
N LEU A 280 11.95 19.03 13.59
CA LEU A 280 11.81 20.45 13.90
C LEU A 280 10.43 20.77 14.50
N ASN A 281 9.34 20.24 13.93
CA ASN A 281 7.99 20.43 14.48
C ASN A 281 7.86 19.93 15.92
N THR A 282 8.37 18.73 16.24
CA THR A 282 8.34 18.16 17.60
C THR A 282 9.26 18.91 18.57
N HIS A 283 10.43 19.35 18.11
CA HIS A 283 11.34 20.18 18.90
C HIS A 283 10.69 21.54 19.25
N TYR A 284 10.10 22.20 18.26
CA TYR A 284 9.35 23.45 18.41
C TYR A 284 8.12 23.31 19.31
N GLU A 285 7.42 22.18 19.23
CA GLU A 285 6.34 21.83 20.17
C GLU A 285 6.84 21.66 21.60
N THR A 286 7.99 20.99 21.78
CA THR A 286 8.63 20.84 23.10
C THR A 286 9.03 22.21 23.68
N ILE A 287 9.59 23.12 22.88
CA ILE A 287 9.91 24.49 23.34
C ILE A 287 8.62 25.22 23.77
N ARG A 288 7.52 25.14 23.01
CA ARG A 288 6.24 25.74 23.43
C ARG A 288 5.72 25.16 24.74
N GLN A 289 5.78 23.84 24.90
CA GLN A 289 5.29 23.16 26.12
C GLN A 289 6.12 23.51 27.36
N LEU A 290 7.43 23.71 27.23
CA LEU A 290 8.33 24.02 28.35
C LEU A 290 8.44 25.52 28.66
N VAL A 291 8.52 26.37 27.62
CA VAL A 291 8.82 27.80 27.76
C VAL A 291 7.55 28.67 27.73
N GLY A 292 6.53 28.26 26.97
CA GLY A 292 5.27 29.02 26.84
C GLY A 292 4.59 29.32 28.18
N PRO A 293 4.36 28.32 29.06
CA PRO A 293 3.75 28.54 30.37
C PRO A 293 4.56 29.48 31.28
N GLU A 294 5.89 29.49 31.15
CA GLU A 294 6.77 30.33 31.96
C GLU A 294 6.75 31.80 31.48
N LEU A 295 6.72 32.06 30.17
CA LEU A 295 6.51 33.40 29.62
C LEU A 295 5.16 33.97 30.06
N GLN A 296 4.09 33.17 29.99
CA GLN A 296 2.76 33.56 30.46
C GLN A 296 2.74 33.81 31.99
N ARG A 297 3.44 32.99 32.78
CA ARG A 297 3.59 33.20 34.24
C ARG A 297 4.31 34.51 34.57
N GLN A 298 5.24 34.95 33.72
CA GLN A 298 5.96 36.22 33.85
C GLN A 298 5.26 37.41 33.18
N GLN A 299 4.09 37.21 32.53
CA GLN A 299 3.34 38.23 31.78
C GLN A 299 4.10 38.80 30.56
N LEU A 300 5.00 38.00 29.98
CA LEU A 300 5.83 38.32 28.81
C LEU A 300 5.08 37.99 27.51
N GLU A 301 4.05 38.80 27.20
CA GLU A 301 3.09 38.51 26.13
C GLU A 301 3.66 38.70 24.72
N GLU A 302 4.59 39.64 24.52
CA GLU A 302 5.27 39.86 23.23
C GLU A 302 6.20 38.68 22.90
N GLU A 303 7.00 38.23 23.87
CA GLU A 303 7.84 37.05 23.77
C GLU A 303 7.02 35.76 23.61
N TYR A 304 5.86 35.68 24.28
CA TYR A 304 4.94 34.55 24.13
C TYR A 304 4.37 34.46 22.71
N GLU A 305 3.81 35.53 22.14
CA GLU A 305 3.35 35.49 20.74
C GLU A 305 4.51 35.41 19.73
N TRP A 306 5.69 35.97 20.03
CA TRP A 306 6.90 35.72 19.21
C TRP A 306 7.23 34.23 19.17
N LEU A 307 7.27 33.56 20.33
CA LEU A 307 7.50 32.12 20.43
C LEU A 307 6.41 31.35 19.68
N ARG A 308 5.14 31.72 19.91
CA ARG A 308 3.98 31.06 19.30
C ARG A 308 3.91 31.23 17.79
N ARG A 309 4.42 32.34 17.23
CA ARG A 309 4.50 32.63 15.79
C ARG A 309 5.70 31.96 15.11
N ASN A 310 6.90 32.05 15.69
CA ASN A 310 8.13 31.58 15.04
C ASN A 310 8.32 30.05 15.13
N THR A 311 7.59 29.37 16.03
CA THR A 311 7.68 27.91 16.20
C THR A 311 6.50 27.14 15.59
N GLN A 312 5.55 27.79 14.90
CA GLN A 312 4.35 27.12 14.38
C GLN A 312 4.71 25.88 13.54
N PRO A 313 3.97 24.76 13.65
CA PRO A 313 4.26 23.56 12.88
C PRO A 313 4.25 23.83 11.38
N PHE A 314 5.34 23.47 10.69
CA PHE A 314 5.39 23.46 9.23
C PHE A 314 4.25 22.57 8.72
N SER A 315 3.31 23.17 7.99
CA SER A 315 2.03 22.53 7.65
C SER A 315 2.21 21.29 6.76
N ARG A 316 1.40 20.25 6.97
CA ARG A 316 1.54 18.96 6.29
C ARG A 316 1.18 18.93 4.80
N GLY A 317 0.64 20.02 4.23
CA GLY A 317 0.03 19.99 2.90
C GLY A 317 -0.15 21.32 2.18
N THR A 318 0.61 22.37 2.53
CA THR A 318 0.48 23.67 1.84
C THR A 318 1.84 24.29 1.56
N LEU A 319 2.11 24.58 0.28
CA LEU A 319 3.15 25.52 -0.16
C LEU A 319 2.70 26.96 0.17
N VAL A 320 2.65 27.30 1.46
CA VAL A 320 2.51 28.70 1.87
C VAL A 320 3.80 29.40 1.48
N ALA A 321 3.68 30.45 0.66
CA ALA A 321 4.84 31.17 0.15
C ALA A 321 5.71 31.69 1.31
N ALA A 322 6.99 31.31 1.31
CA ALA A 322 7.98 31.95 2.16
C ALA A 322 8.14 33.40 1.67
N SER A 323 7.51 34.34 2.38
CA SER A 323 7.59 35.76 2.05
C SER A 323 9.04 36.24 2.11
N LEU A 324 9.42 37.10 1.16
CA LEU A 324 10.76 37.68 1.02
C LEU A 324 11.28 38.17 2.38
N GLY A 325 12.31 37.48 2.89
CA GLY A 325 12.79 37.62 4.27
C GLY A 325 14.29 37.37 4.39
N THR A 326 15.05 37.79 3.39
CA THR A 326 16.51 37.56 3.29
C THR A 326 17.27 38.88 3.34
N LEU A 327 18.41 38.86 4.05
CA LEU A 327 19.53 39.81 3.97
C LEU A 327 19.30 41.23 4.53
N ALA A 328 19.44 41.33 5.87
CA ALA A 328 19.81 42.59 6.55
C ALA A 328 20.78 42.33 7.73
N ILE A 329 21.80 41.49 7.54
CA ILE A 329 22.89 41.28 8.51
C ILE A 329 24.24 41.46 7.81
N THR A 330 24.78 42.69 7.82
CA THR A 330 26.23 43.05 7.84
C THR A 330 26.38 44.57 7.66
N SER A 331 26.40 45.35 8.74
CA SER A 331 26.70 46.80 8.70
C SER A 331 27.14 47.38 10.06
N LEU A 332 27.86 46.60 10.88
CA LEU A 332 28.20 47.01 12.26
C LEU A 332 29.62 46.57 12.67
N VAL A 333 30.63 47.04 11.92
CA VAL A 333 32.07 46.86 12.23
C VAL A 333 32.88 48.14 11.99
N SER A 334 32.62 48.88 10.90
CA SER A 334 33.51 49.96 10.43
C SER A 334 33.29 51.35 11.04
N ALA A 335 32.76 51.46 12.26
CA ALA A 335 32.32 52.73 12.87
C ALA A 335 32.95 53.03 14.24
N LEU A 336 34.15 52.52 14.53
CA LEU A 336 34.83 52.71 15.82
C LEU A 336 36.38 52.79 15.74
N LEU A 337 36.90 53.49 14.74
CA LEU A 337 38.30 53.97 14.71
C LEU A 337 38.33 55.46 14.35
N PRO A 338 38.81 56.35 15.24
CA PRO A 338 38.93 57.78 14.94
C PRO A 338 40.24 58.08 14.20
N ASP A 339 40.15 58.79 13.07
CA ASP A 339 41.33 59.31 12.38
C ASP A 339 42.13 60.27 13.27
N ARG A 340 43.45 60.05 13.33
CA ARG A 340 44.42 61.08 13.68
C ARG A 340 45.11 61.54 12.40
N GLN A 341 45.09 62.84 12.15
CA GLN A 341 45.97 63.48 11.16
C GLN A 341 47.24 64.00 11.85
N ALA A 342 48.31 64.13 11.06
CA ALA A 342 49.69 64.47 11.43
C ALA A 342 50.47 63.34 12.14
#